data_AF-A0A851JL21-F1
#
_entry.id   AF-A0A851JL21-F1
#
_cell.length_a   1.000
_cell.length_b   1.000
_cell.length_c   1.000
_cell.angle_alpha   90.00
_cell.angle_beta   90.00
_cell.angle_gamma   90.00
#
_symmetry.space_group_name_H-M   'P 1'
#
loop_
_entity.id
_entity.type
_entity.pdbx_description
1 polymer ?
#
loop_
_entity_poly.entity_id
_entity_poly.type
_entity_poly.pdbx_seq_one_letter_code
_entity_poly.pdbx_strand_id
1 'polypeptide(L)'
;PGIEFPHSGCPAGVTVCQLCLVGASPGTLGDTLLLTRLERGAGPLSVRIATRHGQAPLSALLQELEQIQREQREANACTERRQWWERRSRLDLRMQSLIQSLDREVLGCWRGLLLPRDPRNPPLDEQELSQLLQELRECGWDGA
;
A
#
# COMPACT_ATOMS: atom_id res chain seq x y z
N PRO A 1 -13.66 -12.16 8.80
CA PRO A 1 -13.16 -13.49 8.40
C PRO A 1 -11.66 -13.42 8.09
N GLY A 2 -10.84 -13.80 9.06
CA GLY A 2 -9.38 -13.89 8.89
C GLY A 2 -9.07 -15.08 7.98
N ILE A 3 -8.30 -14.84 6.92
CA ILE A 3 -7.79 -15.92 6.09
C ILE A 3 -6.60 -16.50 6.85
N GLU A 4 -6.80 -17.64 7.52
CA GLU A 4 -5.72 -18.43 8.09
C GLU A 4 -4.99 -19.13 6.94
N PHE A 5 -3.80 -18.62 6.59
CA PHE A 5 -2.91 -19.31 5.67
C PHE A 5 -2.14 -20.39 6.44
N PRO A 6 -2.18 -21.66 6.02
CA PRO A 6 -1.38 -22.70 6.65
C PRO A 6 0.11 -22.38 6.45
N HIS A 7 0.89 -22.53 7.53
CA HIS A 7 2.33 -22.25 7.64
C HIS A 7 3.22 -22.97 6.60
N SER A 8 2.66 -23.84 5.75
CA SER A 8 3.36 -24.68 4.77
C SER A 8 3.28 -24.19 3.31
N GLY A 9 2.49 -23.15 2.99
CA GLY A 9 2.20 -22.76 1.60
C GLY A 9 3.15 -21.76 0.93
N CYS A 10 3.95 -21.00 1.71
CA CYS A 10 4.82 -19.96 1.13
C CYS A 10 6.18 -20.52 0.68
N PRO A 11 6.62 -20.27 -0.56
CA PRO A 11 7.98 -20.62 -1.00
C PRO A 11 9.03 -19.93 -0.14
N ALA A 12 10.16 -20.60 0.08
CA ALA A 12 11.29 -19.97 0.78
C ALA A 12 11.83 -18.79 -0.06
N GLY A 13 12.17 -17.68 0.61
CA GLY A 13 12.66 -16.47 -0.05
C GLY A 13 11.58 -15.60 -0.72
N VAL A 14 10.30 -15.94 -0.55
CA VAL A 14 9.18 -15.14 -1.06
C VAL A 14 8.45 -14.46 0.10
N THR A 15 8.21 -13.16 -0.04
CA THR A 15 7.30 -12.37 0.80
C THR A 15 6.00 -12.18 0.04
N VAL A 16 4.87 -12.55 0.64
CA VAL A 16 3.54 -12.29 0.09
C VAL A 16 2.93 -11.09 0.81
N CYS A 17 2.55 -10.06 0.05
CA CYS A 17 1.88 -8.87 0.58
C CYS A 17 0.45 -8.83 0.07
N GLN A 18 -0.51 -8.87 1.00
CA GLN A 18 -1.93 -8.71 0.71
C GLN A 18 -2.36 -7.29 1.06
N LEU A 19 -2.96 -6.61 0.10
CA LEU A 19 -3.55 -5.28 0.27
C LEU A 19 -5.07 -5.43 0.18
N CYS A 20 -5.79 -5.02 1.23
CA CYS A 20 -7.24 -5.10 1.29
C CYS A 20 -7.86 -3.78 1.70
N LEU A 21 -8.90 -3.37 0.97
CA LEU A 21 -9.72 -2.23 1.36
C LEU A 21 -10.71 -2.65 2.44
N VAL A 22 -10.80 -1.86 3.51
CA VAL A 22 -11.74 -2.10 4.61
C VAL A 22 -12.86 -1.06 4.55
N GLY A 23 -14.05 -1.49 4.14
CA GLY A 23 -15.27 -0.69 4.14
C GLY A 23 -16.07 -0.82 5.44
N ALA A 24 -16.83 0.23 5.80
CA ALA A 24 -17.78 0.19 6.92
C ALA A 24 -19.00 -0.69 6.61
N SER A 25 -19.34 -0.80 5.32
CA SER A 25 -20.42 -1.64 4.81
C SER A 25 -20.02 -2.38 3.52
N PRO A 26 -20.67 -3.51 3.19
CA PRO A 26 -20.44 -4.20 1.92
C PRO A 26 -20.72 -3.27 0.73
N GLY A 27 -19.80 -3.21 -0.24
CA GLY A 27 -19.96 -2.40 -1.45
C GLY A 27 -19.55 -0.93 -1.33
N THR A 28 -19.28 -0.42 -0.13
CA THR A 28 -18.70 0.93 0.04
C THR A 28 -17.18 0.88 0.04
N LEU A 29 -16.54 1.73 -0.77
CA LEU A 29 -15.10 1.97 -0.67
C LEU A 29 -14.83 2.64 0.67
N GLY A 30 -14.04 1.98 1.52
CA GLY A 30 -13.58 2.59 2.77
C GLY A 30 -12.24 3.26 2.61
N ASP A 31 -11.89 4.11 3.57
CA ASP A 31 -10.62 4.85 3.58
C ASP A 31 -9.55 4.17 4.44
N THR A 32 -9.69 2.87 4.67
CA THR A 32 -8.71 2.09 5.44
C THR A 32 -8.13 0.97 4.58
N LEU A 33 -6.80 0.96 4.47
CA LEU A 33 -6.05 -0.11 3.82
C LEU A 33 -5.51 -1.07 4.90
N LEU A 34 -5.85 -2.34 4.78
CA LEU A 34 -5.21 -3.42 5.54
C LEU A 34 -4.08 -3.99 4.69
N LEU A 35 -2.85 -3.86 5.19
CA LEU A 35 -1.66 -4.45 4.58
C LEU A 35 -1.20 -5.62 5.45
N THR A 36 -1.19 -6.82 4.88
CA THR A 36 -0.74 -8.03 5.55
C THR A 36 0.47 -8.60 4.82
N ARG A 37 1.58 -8.76 5.54
CA ARG A 37 2.80 -9.41 5.07
C ARG A 37 2.84 -10.84 5.62
N LEU A 38 3.11 -11.78 4.72
CA LEU A 38 3.24 -13.20 5.02
C LEU A 38 4.60 -13.70 4.53
N GLU A 39 5.31 -14.40 5.40
CA GLU A 39 6.60 -15.01 5.10
C GLU A 39 6.65 -16.43 5.64
N ARG A 40 7.41 -17.28 4.97
CA ARG A 40 7.61 -18.66 5.43
C ARG A 40 8.32 -18.67 6.78
N GLY A 41 7.72 -19.31 7.77
CA GLY A 41 8.33 -19.48 9.10
C GLY A 41 8.18 -18.27 10.04
N ALA A 42 7.53 -17.19 9.60
CA ALA A 42 7.19 -16.05 10.46
C ALA A 42 5.66 -15.97 10.65
N GLY A 43 5.23 -15.36 11.75
CA GLY A 43 3.82 -15.01 11.95
C GLY A 43 3.37 -13.93 10.96
N PRO A 44 2.06 -13.86 10.63
CA PRO A 44 1.53 -12.81 9.76
C PRO A 44 1.68 -11.44 10.43
N LEU A 45 2.22 -10.46 9.70
CA LEU A 45 2.29 -9.07 10.16
C LEU A 45 1.22 -8.26 9.45
N SER A 46 0.28 -7.68 10.20
CA SER A 46 -0.84 -6.91 9.64
C SER A 46 -0.89 -5.50 10.21
N VAL A 47 -1.06 -4.51 9.34
CA VAL A 47 -1.20 -3.09 9.72
C VAL A 47 -2.44 -2.48 9.09
N ARG A 48 -3.12 -1.60 9.85
CA ARG A 48 -4.29 -0.85 9.39
C ARG A 48 -3.89 0.60 9.15
N ILE A 49 -4.01 1.04 7.91
CA ILE A 49 -3.62 2.36 7.46
C ILE A 49 -4.89 3.16 7.19
N ALA A 50 -5.24 4.07 8.09
CA ALA A 50 -6.41 4.94 7.95
C ALA A 50 -6.03 6.22 7.18
N THR A 51 -6.62 6.41 6.01
CA THR A 51 -6.31 7.52 5.09
C THR A 51 -7.31 8.68 5.17
N ARG A 52 -8.39 8.53 5.95
CA ARG A 52 -9.50 9.49 6.02
C ARG A 52 -9.13 10.92 6.44
N HIS A 53 -8.01 11.10 7.15
CA HIS A 53 -7.52 12.42 7.59
C HIS A 53 -6.27 12.87 6.85
N GLY A 54 -5.81 12.11 5.85
CA GLY A 54 -4.68 12.49 4.99
C GLY A 54 -5.08 13.52 3.94
N GLN A 55 -4.13 13.94 3.10
CA GLN A 55 -4.38 14.91 2.03
C GLN A 55 -5.36 14.38 0.97
N ALA A 56 -5.39 13.07 0.75
CA ALA A 56 -6.34 12.42 -0.15
C ALA A 56 -6.85 11.10 0.47
N PRO A 57 -8.17 10.95 0.67
CA PRO A 57 -8.74 9.69 1.11
C PRO A 57 -8.56 8.61 0.03
N LEU A 58 -8.29 7.37 0.43
CA LEU A 58 -8.04 6.26 -0.50
C LEU A 58 -9.22 6.02 -1.46
N SER A 59 -10.46 6.20 -0.99
CA SER A 59 -11.64 6.10 -1.86
C SER A 59 -11.59 7.08 -3.04
N ALA A 60 -11.17 8.32 -2.82
CA ALA A 60 -11.04 9.33 -3.89
C ALA A 60 -9.93 8.99 -4.89
N LEU A 61 -8.79 8.46 -4.40
CA LEU A 61 -7.71 8.00 -5.28
C LEU A 61 -8.16 6.82 -6.16
N LEU A 62 -8.95 5.89 -5.61
CA LEU A 62 -9.51 4.78 -6.38
C LEU A 62 -10.53 5.24 -7.43
N GLN A 63 -11.35 6.26 -7.11
CA GLN A 63 -12.25 6.87 -8.09
C GLN A 63 -11.48 7.55 -9.23
N GLU A 64 -10.38 8.24 -8.93
CA GLU A 64 -9.51 8.83 -9.96
C GLU A 64 -8.87 7.75 -10.85
N LEU A 65 -8.47 6.61 -10.27
CA LEU A 65 -7.99 5.47 -11.05
C LEU A 65 -9.06 4.97 -12.04
N GLU A 66 -10.29 4.79 -11.58
CA GLU A 66 -11.42 4.37 -12.44
C GLU A 66 -11.67 5.38 -13.57
N GLN A 67 -11.58 6.68 -13.25
CA GLN A 67 -11.73 7.75 -14.22
C GLN A 67 -10.63 7.72 -15.30
N ILE A 68 -9.37 7.58 -14.89
CA ILE A 68 -8.23 7.44 -15.81
C ILE A 68 -8.42 6.22 -16.70
N GLN A 69 -8.83 5.07 -16.13
CA GLN A 69 -9.07 3.86 -16.92
C GLN A 69 -10.20 4.03 -17.93
N ARG A 70 -11.27 4.74 -17.57
CA ARG A 70 -12.37 5.06 -18.49
C ARG A 70 -11.90 5.95 -19.65
N GLU A 71 -11.26 7.07 -19.34
CA GLU A 71 -10.76 8.00 -20.35
C GLU A 71 -9.67 7.37 -21.24
N GLN A 72 -8.84 6.46 -20.72
CA GLN A 72 -7.88 5.70 -21.51
C GLN A 72 -8.57 4.84 -22.58
N ARG A 73 -9.71 4.20 -22.25
CA ARG A 73 -10.48 3.42 -23.22
C ARG A 73 -11.03 4.31 -24.33
N GLU A 74 -11.53 5.49 -23.99
CA GLU A 74 -12.02 6.47 -24.96
C GLU A 74 -10.90 7.04 -25.83
N ALA A 75 -9.73 7.33 -25.25
CA ALA A 75 -8.55 7.80 -25.97
C ALA A 75 -8.05 6.76 -26.99
N ASN A 76 -8.14 5.46 -26.67
CA ASN A 76 -7.77 4.39 -27.59
C ASN A 76 -8.65 4.32 -28.85
N ALA A 77 -9.89 4.85 -28.80
CA ALA A 77 -10.77 4.94 -29.95
C ALA A 77 -10.53 6.20 -30.81
N CYS A 78 -9.65 7.11 -30.39
CA CYS A 78 -9.34 8.33 -31.13
C CYS A 78 -8.38 8.05 -32.30
N THR A 79 -8.77 8.45 -33.50
CA THR A 79 -8.00 8.26 -34.74
C THR A 79 -7.18 9.48 -35.13
N GLU A 80 -7.52 10.67 -34.60
CA GLU A 80 -6.76 11.88 -34.88
C GLU A 80 -5.47 11.92 -34.06
N ARG A 81 -4.33 11.86 -34.75
CA ARG A 81 -3.00 11.74 -34.13
C ARG A 81 -2.72 12.81 -33.06
N ARG A 82 -3.03 14.08 -33.32
CA ARG A 82 -2.73 15.18 -32.38
C ARG A 82 -3.57 15.05 -31.11
N GLN A 83 -4.88 14.91 -31.27
CA GLN A 83 -5.79 14.73 -30.13
C GLN A 83 -5.47 13.45 -29.34
N TRP A 84 -5.11 12.36 -30.02
CA TRP A 84 -4.70 11.12 -29.38
C TRP A 84 -3.47 11.32 -28.48
N TRP A 85 -2.42 11.98 -29.01
CA TRP A 85 -1.21 12.29 -28.23
C TRP A 85 -1.51 13.18 -27.03
N GLU A 86 -2.23 14.28 -27.24
CA GLU A 86 -2.58 15.22 -26.16
C GLU A 86 -3.38 14.53 -25.04
N ARG A 87 -4.38 13.70 -25.39
CA ARG A 87 -5.17 12.93 -24.41
C ARG A 87 -4.31 11.93 -23.65
N ARG A 88 -3.46 11.18 -24.34
CA ARG A 88 -2.63 10.13 -23.72
C ARG A 88 -1.55 10.72 -22.83
N SER A 89 -0.92 11.83 -23.22
CA SER A 89 0.02 12.56 -22.36
C SER A 89 -0.63 13.10 -21.09
N ARG A 90 -1.87 13.63 -21.19
CA ARG A 90 -2.62 14.07 -20.00
C ARG A 90 -2.94 12.91 -19.06
N LEU A 91 -3.32 11.75 -19.59
CA LEU A 91 -3.60 10.54 -18.80
C LEU A 91 -2.35 10.01 -18.11
N ASP A 92 -1.20 10.05 -18.78
CA ASP A 92 0.08 9.63 -18.21
C ASP A 92 0.47 10.48 -16.99
N LEU A 93 0.36 11.81 -17.10
CA LEU A 93 0.62 12.73 -15.99
C LEU A 93 -0.31 12.49 -14.80
N ARG A 94 -1.59 12.24 -15.05
CA ARG A 94 -2.57 11.93 -13.99
C ARG A 94 -2.26 10.60 -13.31
N MET A 95 -1.91 9.57 -14.08
CA MET A 95 -1.50 8.27 -13.53
C MET A 95 -0.23 8.41 -12.69
N GLN A 96 0.76 9.19 -13.15
CA GLN A 96 1.97 9.47 -12.39
C GLN A 96 1.65 10.15 -11.04
N SER A 97 0.81 11.19 -11.05
CA SER A 97 0.37 11.88 -9.84
C SER A 97 -0.36 10.92 -8.89
N LEU A 98 -1.26 10.09 -9.42
CA LEU A 98 -2.00 9.11 -8.64
C LEU A 98 -1.07 8.10 -7.94
N ILE A 99 -0.09 7.55 -8.67
CA ILE A 99 0.89 6.61 -8.11
C ILE A 99 1.71 7.29 -7.00
N GLN A 100 2.12 8.55 -7.19
CA GLN A 100 2.85 9.31 -6.17
C GLN A 100 2.01 9.53 -4.92
N SER A 101 0.71 9.82 -5.05
CA SER A 101 -0.20 9.95 -3.91
C SER A 101 -0.41 8.63 -3.16
N LEU A 102 -0.59 7.52 -3.88
CA LEU A 102 -0.66 6.18 -3.25
C LEU A 102 0.64 5.84 -2.51
N ASP A 103 1.78 6.21 -3.06
CA ASP A 103 3.09 5.95 -2.48
C ASP A 103 3.37 6.80 -1.23
N ARG A 104 3.11 8.11 -1.29
CA ARG A 104 3.46 9.07 -0.23
C ARG A 104 2.39 9.21 0.84
N GLU A 105 1.14 9.37 0.42
CA GLU A 105 0.03 9.73 1.33
C GLU A 105 -0.66 8.50 1.90
N VAL A 106 -0.73 7.40 1.13
CA VAL A 106 -1.35 6.15 1.60
C VAL A 106 -0.31 5.26 2.24
N LEU A 107 0.71 4.82 1.51
CA LEU A 107 1.70 3.90 2.07
C LEU A 107 2.68 4.61 3.00
N GLY A 108 3.22 5.77 2.61
CA GLY A 108 4.10 6.58 3.47
C GLY A 108 5.23 5.78 4.10
N CYS A 109 5.29 5.76 5.43
CA CYS A 109 6.27 4.97 6.19
C CYS A 109 6.05 3.45 6.10
N TRP A 110 4.84 2.99 5.78
CA TRP A 110 4.49 1.57 5.66
C TRP A 110 4.99 0.92 4.37
N ARG A 111 5.54 1.70 3.42
CA ARG A 111 6.15 1.17 2.19
C ARG A 111 7.19 0.08 2.46
N GLY A 112 7.93 0.19 3.57
CA GLY A 112 8.94 -0.81 3.96
C GLY A 112 8.36 -2.22 4.13
N LEU A 113 7.07 -2.35 4.45
CA LEU A 113 6.42 -3.65 4.56
C LEU A 113 6.27 -4.37 3.22
N LEU A 114 6.24 -3.64 2.10
CA LEU A 114 6.19 -4.19 0.74
C LEU A 114 7.57 -4.65 0.25
N LEU A 115 8.64 -4.20 0.89
CA LEU A 115 10.00 -4.53 0.49
C LEU A 115 10.40 -5.91 1.04
N PRO A 116 11.05 -6.76 0.22
CA PRO A 116 11.72 -7.95 0.72
C PRO A 116 12.71 -7.59 1.83
N ARG A 117 12.91 -8.49 2.79
CA ARG A 117 13.99 -8.31 3.77
C ARG A 117 15.33 -8.28 3.02
N ASP A 118 16.14 -7.26 3.27
CA ASP A 118 17.51 -7.21 2.76
C ASP A 118 18.36 -8.18 3.59
N PRO A 119 18.98 -9.21 2.99
CA PRO A 119 19.85 -10.13 3.72
C PRO A 119 21.05 -9.45 4.39
N ARG A 120 21.43 -8.25 3.92
CA ARG A 120 22.52 -7.45 4.48
C ARG A 120 22.10 -6.62 5.70
N ASN A 121 20.80 -6.59 6.00
CA ASN A 121 20.25 -5.88 7.14
C ASN A 121 19.68 -6.93 8.11
N PRO A 122 20.53 -7.54 8.96
CA PRO A 122 20.07 -8.51 9.94
C PRO A 122 19.07 -7.84 10.91
N PRO A 123 18.23 -8.65 11.59
CA PRO A 123 17.42 -8.12 12.69
C PRO A 123 18.33 -7.42 13.72
N LEU A 124 17.81 -6.34 14.31
CA LEU A 124 18.47 -5.62 15.40
C LEU A 124 18.89 -6.60 16.49
N ASP A 125 20.07 -6.41 17.04
CA ASP A 125 20.48 -7.18 18.21
C ASP A 125 19.67 -6.77 19.46
N GLU A 126 19.81 -7.53 20.55
CA GLU A 126 19.04 -7.27 21.78
C GLU A 126 19.31 -5.89 22.37
N GLN A 127 20.53 -5.35 22.21
CA GLN A 127 20.91 -4.05 22.75
C GLN A 127 20.30 -2.93 21.92
N GLU A 128 20.44 -2.98 20.60
CA GLU A 128 19.85 -2.03 19.66
C GLU A 128 18.31 -2.01 19.79
N LEU A 129 17.69 -3.19 19.90
CA LEU A 129 16.26 -3.32 20.10
C LEU A 129 15.83 -2.70 21.45
N SER A 130 16.57 -2.96 22.52
CA SER A 130 16.28 -2.41 23.84
C SER A 130 16.37 -0.88 23.86
N GLN A 131 17.37 -0.33 23.16
CA GLN A 131 17.57 1.11 23.04
C GLN A 131 16.43 1.76 22.24
N LEU A 132 16.06 1.19 21.09
CA LEU A 132 14.92 1.67 20.30
C LEU A 132 13.61 1.62 21.10
N LEU A 133 13.36 0.53 21.83
CA LEU A 133 12.16 0.39 22.68
C LEU A 133 12.16 1.39 23.85
N GLN A 134 13.32 1.81 24.34
CA GLN A 134 13.41 2.87 25.34
C GLN A 134 13.05 4.22 24.72
N GLU A 135 13.65 4.58 23.58
CA GLU A 135 13.36 5.84 22.86
C GLU A 135 11.89 5.95 22.49
N LEU A 136 11.28 4.85 22.05
CA LEU A 136 9.84 4.81 21.75
C LEU A 136 8.99 5.04 23.00
N ARG A 137 9.35 4.46 24.15
CA ARG A 137 8.67 4.69 25.42
C ARG A 137 8.79 6.15 25.88
N GLU A 138 9.95 6.76 25.71
CA GLU A 138 10.16 8.19 25.99
C GLU A 138 9.28 9.08 25.10
N CYS A 139 8.98 8.61 23.88
CA CYS A 139 8.03 9.24 22.96
C CYS A 139 6.55 8.92 23.26
N GLY A 140 6.24 8.20 24.35
CA GLY A 140 4.88 7.85 24.74
C GLY A 140 4.30 6.60 24.06
N TRP A 141 5.15 5.72 23.53
CA TRP A 141 4.72 4.40 23.05
C TRP A 141 4.71 3.39 24.19
N ASP A 142 3.52 2.90 24.57
CA ASP A 142 3.33 2.03 25.73
C ASP A 142 3.38 0.52 25.41
N GLY A 143 3.74 0.14 24.18
CA GLY A 143 3.62 -1.23 23.71
C GLY A 143 2.22 -1.57 23.20
N ALA A 144 2.13 -2.53 22.29
CA ALA A 144 0.87 -3.07 21.74
C ALA A 144 0.67 -4.52 22.18
#